data_AF-A0A814BIC0-F1
#
_entry.id   AF-A0A814BIC0-F1
#
_cell.length_a   1.000
_cell.length_b   1.000
_cell.length_c   1.000
_cell.angle_alpha   90.00
_cell.angle_beta   90.00
_cell.angle_gamma   90.00
#
_symmetry.space_group_name_H-M   'P 1'
#
loop_
_entity.id
_entity.type
_entity.pdbx_description
1 polymer ?
#
loop_
_entity_poly.entity_id
_entity_poly.type
_entity_poly.pdbx_seq_one_letter_code
_entity_poly.pdbx_strand_id
1 'polypeptide(L)'
;MSIDDTVIFPLENQLSTSFNEIDDVEVENFFGCYLLNSLNPNCKGRTYIGFTVDPHRRIKQHNKGRDFGGAKRTSGKGPWEMVLIIHGFPNEISALRFEWAWQNPEQSIRLKHLNLPKTKKFSLKFKLKILAEMLSIGPWTRLPLTVRWLTDKKQILERIPPLHMPITSGPINVSKHTNTIPSKRKKVNNQIVSTNDNHTSFNTCSLCNNTIEVCEIFILIYDPSS
;
A
#
# COMPACT_ATOMS: atom_id res chain seq x y z
N MET A 1 -14.88 68.40 -5.50
CA MET A 1 -15.59 67.66 -4.44
C MET A 1 -15.20 66.21 -4.61
N SER A 2 -14.37 65.78 -3.67
CA SER A 2 -13.71 64.49 -3.54
C SER A 2 -14.68 63.35 -3.30
N ILE A 3 -14.33 62.17 -3.82
CA ILE A 3 -14.59 60.77 -3.38
C ILE A 3 -13.94 59.91 -4.48
N ASP A 4 -13.23 58.81 -4.28
CA ASP A 4 -12.26 58.34 -3.27
C ASP A 4 -11.63 57.10 -3.93
N ASP A 5 -10.31 56.92 -3.80
CA ASP A 5 -9.56 55.84 -4.46
C ASP A 5 -9.94 54.46 -3.89
N THR A 6 -10.49 53.56 -4.72
CA THR A 6 -10.61 52.15 -4.36
C THR A 6 -9.43 51.38 -4.92
N VAL A 7 -8.49 51.09 -4.03
CA VAL A 7 -7.31 50.24 -4.25
C VAL A 7 -7.73 48.83 -4.63
N ILE A 8 -7.30 48.38 -5.82
CA ILE A 8 -7.30 46.97 -6.23
C ILE A 8 -6.26 46.24 -5.36
N PHE A 9 -6.71 45.41 -4.41
CA PHE A 9 -5.85 44.44 -3.73
C PHE A 9 -5.91 43.09 -4.46
N PRO A 10 -4.77 42.44 -4.79
CA PRO A 10 -4.78 41.15 -5.49
C PRO A 10 -5.35 40.04 -4.60
N LEU A 11 -6.42 39.39 -5.07
CA LEU A 11 -6.97 38.14 -4.53
C LEU A 11 -6.11 36.94 -4.98
N GLU A 12 -4.83 36.92 -4.60
CA GLU A 12 -3.94 35.78 -4.80
C GLU A 12 -3.09 35.55 -3.55
N ASN A 13 -3.70 35.19 -2.41
CA ASN A 13 -2.95 34.49 -1.36
C ASN A 13 -3.77 33.78 -0.25
N GLN A 14 -4.92 33.18 -0.56
CA GLN A 14 -5.75 32.50 0.45
C GLN A 14 -6.03 31.00 0.15
N LEU A 15 -5.25 30.37 -0.74
CA LEU A 15 -5.38 28.93 -1.04
C LEU A 15 -4.12 28.11 -0.73
N SER A 16 -3.07 28.70 -0.15
CA SER A 16 -1.77 28.03 0.02
C SER A 16 -1.50 27.45 1.41
N THR A 17 -2.49 27.29 2.30
CA THR A 17 -2.23 26.85 3.68
C THR A 17 -3.17 25.78 4.24
N SER A 18 -3.77 24.91 3.42
CA SER A 18 -4.53 23.76 3.94
C SER A 18 -4.30 22.43 3.21
N PHE A 19 -3.14 22.24 2.59
CA PHE A 19 -2.70 20.95 2.04
C PHE A 19 -1.38 20.54 2.69
N ASN A 20 -1.39 20.37 4.00
CA ASN A 20 -0.32 19.68 4.75
C ASN A 20 -0.91 19.16 6.06
N GLU A 21 -1.52 17.98 5.97
CA GLU A 21 -1.60 16.97 7.04
C GLU A 21 -2.27 15.75 6.42
N ILE A 22 -1.53 15.01 5.60
CA ILE A 22 -1.88 13.62 5.34
C ILE A 22 -1.55 12.91 6.64
N ASP A 23 -2.57 12.66 7.44
CA ASP A 23 -2.49 11.95 8.70
C ASP A 23 -1.48 10.80 8.61
N ASP A 24 -0.48 10.83 9.48
CA ASP A 24 0.42 9.71 9.76
C ASP A 24 -0.42 8.58 10.37
N VAL A 25 -1.15 7.84 9.53
CA VAL A 25 -2.00 6.72 9.96
C VAL A 25 -1.09 5.62 10.49
N GLU A 26 -0.93 5.59 11.81
CA GLU A 26 -0.24 4.51 12.50
C GLU A 26 -1.04 3.21 12.39
N VAL A 27 -0.41 2.16 11.89
CA VAL A 27 -1.04 0.84 11.77
C VAL A 27 -0.64 -0.04 12.95
N GLU A 28 -1.58 -0.33 13.85
CA GLU A 28 -1.42 -1.33 14.92
C GLU A 28 -1.43 -2.76 14.34
N ASN A 29 -0.75 -3.71 15.00
CA ASN A 29 -0.68 -5.12 14.60
C ASN A 29 -0.34 -5.33 13.11
N PHE A 30 0.72 -4.67 12.66
CA PHE A 30 1.12 -4.67 11.26
C PHE A 30 1.66 -6.03 10.78
N PHE A 31 1.06 -6.54 9.72
CA PHE A 31 1.53 -7.69 8.96
C PHE A 31 1.66 -7.30 7.49
N GLY A 32 2.86 -7.39 6.92
CA GLY A 32 3.12 -6.94 5.56
C GLY A 32 3.94 -7.91 4.72
N CYS A 33 3.52 -8.11 3.47
CA CYS A 33 4.28 -8.80 2.43
C CYS A 33 4.85 -7.76 1.47
N TYR A 34 6.17 -7.76 1.26
CA TYR A 34 6.85 -6.74 0.47
C TYR A 34 7.61 -7.32 -0.72
N LEU A 35 7.90 -6.46 -1.69
CA LEU A 35 8.73 -6.75 -2.85
C LEU A 35 9.95 -5.84 -2.86
N LEU A 36 11.14 -6.46 -2.83
CA LEU A 36 12.41 -5.77 -3.00
C LEU A 36 12.88 -5.85 -4.44
N ASN A 37 13.56 -4.81 -4.88
CA ASN A 37 14.32 -4.75 -6.10
C ASN A 37 15.78 -4.36 -5.78
N SER A 38 16.74 -5.04 -6.40
CA SER A 38 18.15 -4.68 -6.28
C SER A 38 18.46 -3.48 -7.17
N LEU A 39 19.08 -2.46 -6.59
CA LEU A 39 19.62 -1.30 -7.32
C LEU A 39 21.07 -1.53 -7.76
N ASN A 40 21.68 -2.66 -7.39
CA ASN A 40 23.06 -2.96 -7.72
C ASN A 40 23.19 -3.28 -9.23
N PRO A 41 24.05 -2.56 -9.99
CA PRO A 41 24.24 -2.79 -11.42
C PRO A 41 24.69 -4.22 -11.78
N ASN A 42 25.37 -4.91 -10.87
CA ASN A 42 25.84 -6.29 -11.05
C ASN A 42 24.75 -7.33 -10.70
N CYS A 43 23.65 -6.90 -10.08
CA CYS A 43 22.51 -7.73 -9.70
C CYS A 43 21.20 -7.22 -10.32
N LYS A 44 21.27 -6.62 -11.52
CA LYS A 44 20.11 -6.07 -12.24
C LYS A 44 18.96 -7.07 -12.34
N GLY A 45 17.75 -6.59 -12.04
CA GLY A 45 16.53 -7.38 -12.13
C GLY A 45 16.40 -8.46 -11.06
N ARG A 46 17.25 -8.49 -10.03
CA ARG A 46 17.05 -9.36 -8.86
C ARG A 46 15.96 -8.78 -7.97
N THR A 47 14.98 -9.62 -7.68
CA THR A 47 13.92 -9.33 -6.72
C THR A 47 13.95 -10.29 -5.54
N TYR A 48 13.31 -9.86 -4.45
CA TYR A 48 13.05 -10.68 -3.28
C TYR A 48 11.67 -10.35 -2.73
N ILE A 49 10.90 -11.37 -2.37
CA ILE A 49 9.61 -11.21 -1.70
C ILE A 49 9.80 -11.70 -0.28
N GLY A 50 9.24 -11.00 0.70
CA GLY A 50 9.28 -11.46 2.08
C GLY A 50 8.15 -10.89 2.92
N PHE A 51 8.13 -11.32 4.17
CA PHE A 51 7.18 -10.90 5.20
C PHE A 51 7.86 -10.08 6.31
N THR A 52 7.14 -9.11 6.87
CA THR A 52 7.60 -8.32 8.01
C THR A 52 6.45 -7.75 8.84
N VAL A 53 6.75 -7.53 10.12
CA VAL A 53 5.95 -6.71 11.04
C VAL A 53 6.56 -5.31 11.24
N ASP A 54 7.76 -5.08 10.70
CA ASP A 54 8.49 -3.81 10.80
C ASP A 54 9.27 -3.59 9.48
N PRO A 55 8.69 -2.85 8.51
CA PRO A 55 9.29 -2.62 7.20
C PRO A 55 10.62 -1.87 7.27
N HIS A 56 10.69 -0.83 8.11
CA HIS A 56 11.87 0.01 8.30
C HIS A 56 13.07 -0.78 8.84
N ARG A 57 12.85 -1.62 9.84
CA ARG A 57 13.90 -2.51 10.34
C ARG A 57 14.29 -3.54 9.30
N ARG A 58 13.32 -4.15 8.61
CA ARG A 58 13.59 -5.25 7.67
C ARG A 58 14.41 -4.81 6.46
N ILE A 59 14.14 -3.64 5.87
CA ILE A 59 14.94 -3.14 4.75
C ILE A 59 16.40 -2.87 5.16
N LYS A 60 16.62 -2.34 6.38
CA LYS A 60 17.96 -2.15 6.95
C LYS A 60 18.69 -3.47 7.12
N GLN A 61 18.01 -4.53 7.59
CA GLN A 61 18.59 -5.87 7.71
C GLN A 61 19.03 -6.44 6.36
N HIS A 62 18.19 -6.32 5.31
CA HIS A 62 18.57 -6.77 3.97
C HIS A 62 19.80 -6.06 3.42
N ASN A 63 19.92 -4.75 3.67
CA ASN A 63 21.04 -3.94 3.21
C ASN A 63 22.32 -4.15 4.01
N LYS A 64 22.22 -4.48 5.31
CA LYS A 64 23.38 -4.89 6.12
C LYS A 64 23.87 -6.30 5.80
N GLY A 65 22.98 -7.18 5.35
CA GLY A 65 23.32 -8.55 4.95
C GLY A 65 22.97 -9.60 5.99
N ARG A 66 23.32 -10.86 5.69
CA ARG A 66 22.83 -12.04 6.43
C ARG A 66 23.27 -12.07 7.90
N ASP A 67 24.47 -11.58 8.19
CA ASP A 67 25.04 -11.62 9.54
C ASP A 67 24.35 -10.62 10.49
N PHE A 68 23.50 -9.74 9.95
CA PHE A 68 22.68 -8.78 10.68
C PHE A 68 21.18 -9.10 10.62
N GLY A 69 20.82 -10.37 10.35
CA GLY A 69 19.44 -10.84 10.27
C GLY A 69 18.76 -10.61 8.92
N GLY A 70 19.50 -10.21 7.88
CA GLY A 70 19.01 -10.20 6.51
C GLY A 70 18.86 -11.62 5.95
N ALA A 71 18.02 -11.80 4.94
CA ALA A 71 17.90 -13.11 4.28
C ALA A 71 19.20 -13.50 3.56
N LYS A 72 19.60 -14.77 3.64
CA LYS A 72 20.80 -15.30 2.93
C LYS A 72 20.77 -14.95 1.43
N ARG A 73 19.60 -15.07 0.81
CA ARG A 73 19.41 -14.78 -0.62
C ARG A 73 19.69 -13.31 -0.98
N THR A 74 19.50 -12.37 -0.06
CA THR A 74 19.69 -10.93 -0.30
C THR A 74 21.10 -10.43 0.02
N SER A 75 21.89 -11.19 0.78
CA SER A 75 23.23 -10.79 1.21
C SER A 75 24.16 -10.50 0.02
N GLY A 76 24.88 -9.37 0.08
CA GLY A 76 25.86 -8.95 -0.94
C GLY A 76 25.27 -8.54 -2.29
N LYS A 77 23.94 -8.44 -2.40
CA LYS A 77 23.22 -8.10 -3.64
C LYS A 77 22.46 -6.78 -3.52
N GLY A 78 22.66 -6.06 -2.42
CA GLY A 78 22.13 -4.71 -2.23
C GLY A 78 23.00 -3.64 -2.92
N PRO A 79 22.61 -2.35 -2.82
CA PRO A 79 21.48 -1.88 -2.03
C PRO A 79 20.14 -2.34 -2.59
N TRP A 80 19.27 -2.77 -1.68
CA TRP A 80 17.89 -3.16 -1.92
C TRP A 80 16.98 -1.98 -1.64
N GLU A 81 16.00 -1.82 -2.52
CA GLU A 81 14.90 -0.90 -2.39
C GLU A 81 13.62 -1.72 -2.20
N MET A 82 12.80 -1.35 -1.22
CA MET A 82 11.47 -1.93 -1.04
C MET A 82 10.51 -1.17 -1.96
N VAL A 83 10.08 -1.79 -3.05
CA VAL A 83 9.29 -1.12 -4.10
C VAL A 83 7.85 -0.91 -3.64
N LEU A 84 7.27 -1.95 -3.05
CA LEU A 84 5.91 -1.91 -2.51
C LEU A 84 5.74 -2.87 -1.35
N ILE A 85 4.68 -2.65 -0.59
CA ILE A 85 4.23 -3.50 0.50
C ILE A 85 2.70 -3.67 0.47
N ILE A 86 2.26 -4.91 0.64
CA ILE A 86 0.87 -5.29 0.82
C ILE A 86 0.67 -5.50 2.31
N HIS A 87 -0.33 -4.85 2.90
CA HIS A 87 -0.63 -4.95 4.32
C HIS A 87 -2.14 -4.93 4.57
N GLY A 88 -2.57 -4.95 5.83
CA GLY A 88 -3.98 -5.15 6.21
C GLY A 88 -4.37 -6.63 6.36
N PHE A 89 -3.38 -7.53 6.46
CA PHE A 89 -3.66 -8.93 6.75
C PHE A 89 -4.22 -9.09 8.17
N PRO A 90 -5.23 -9.96 8.38
CA PRO A 90 -5.86 -10.12 9.70
C PRO A 90 -4.96 -10.83 10.72
N ASN A 91 -3.94 -11.55 10.26
CA ASN A 91 -2.97 -12.25 11.09
C ASN A 91 -1.73 -12.66 10.27
N GLU A 92 -0.66 -13.01 10.98
CA GLU A 92 0.60 -13.51 10.41
C GLU A 92 0.39 -14.71 9.48
N ILE A 93 -0.48 -15.67 9.84
CA ILE A 93 -0.72 -16.89 9.04
C ILE A 93 -1.23 -16.53 7.64
N SER A 94 -2.15 -15.57 7.56
CA SER A 94 -2.72 -15.12 6.28
C SER A 94 -1.67 -14.42 5.43
N ALA A 95 -0.82 -13.60 6.04
CA ALA A 95 0.30 -12.94 5.38
C ALA A 95 1.35 -13.94 4.89
N LEU A 96 1.75 -14.92 5.71
CA LEU A 96 2.72 -15.95 5.33
C LEU A 96 2.19 -16.84 4.19
N ARG A 97 0.90 -17.19 4.17
CA ARG A 97 0.29 -17.90 3.04
C ARG A 97 0.31 -17.09 1.75
N PHE A 98 0.08 -15.78 1.85
CA PHE A 98 0.21 -14.87 0.71
C PHE A 98 1.65 -14.82 0.22
N GLU A 99 2.61 -14.58 1.12
CA GLU A 99 4.04 -14.52 0.81
C GLU A 99 4.54 -15.78 0.09
N TRP A 100 4.18 -16.96 0.61
CA TRP A 100 4.56 -18.24 0.01
C TRP A 100 4.02 -18.39 -1.41
N ALA A 101 2.74 -18.06 -1.63
CA ALA A 101 2.12 -18.16 -2.95
C ALA A 101 2.76 -17.18 -3.96
N TRP A 102 3.16 -16.00 -3.51
CA TRP A 102 3.82 -15.00 -4.35
C TRP A 102 5.28 -15.36 -4.69
N GLN A 103 5.96 -16.03 -3.75
CA GLN A 103 7.28 -16.61 -3.99
C GLN A 103 7.22 -17.78 -4.97
N ASN A 104 6.22 -18.66 -4.81
CA ASN A 104 6.10 -19.96 -5.50
C ASN A 104 4.81 -20.05 -6.34
N PRO A 105 4.58 -19.14 -7.31
CA PRO A 105 3.31 -19.09 -8.02
C PRO A 105 3.02 -20.34 -8.86
N GLU A 106 4.05 -21.08 -9.28
CA GLU A 106 3.90 -22.35 -9.99
C GLU A 106 3.44 -23.52 -9.10
N GLN A 107 3.70 -23.44 -7.79
CA GLN A 107 3.29 -24.46 -6.82
C GLN A 107 1.92 -24.14 -6.22
N SER A 108 1.53 -22.86 -6.26
CA SER A 108 0.22 -22.42 -5.79
C SER A 108 -0.89 -22.94 -6.69
N ILE A 109 -1.76 -23.80 -6.14
CA ILE A 109 -2.95 -24.31 -6.84
C ILE A 109 -3.80 -23.17 -7.41
N ARG A 110 -3.86 -22.03 -6.71
CA ARG A 110 -4.67 -20.86 -7.09
C ARG A 110 -4.15 -20.15 -8.34
N LEU A 111 -2.88 -20.33 -8.69
CA LEU A 111 -2.21 -19.64 -9.80
C LEU A 111 -1.89 -20.56 -10.99
N LYS A 112 -2.27 -21.85 -10.92
CA LYS A 112 -2.03 -22.84 -11.99
C LYS A 112 -2.61 -22.43 -13.33
N HIS A 113 -3.75 -21.74 -13.33
CA HIS A 113 -4.44 -21.29 -14.55
C HIS A 113 -3.67 -20.21 -15.33
N LEU A 114 -2.66 -19.56 -14.74
CA LEU A 114 -1.93 -18.46 -15.38
C LEU A 114 -0.86 -18.92 -16.38
N ASN A 115 -0.61 -20.23 -16.53
CA ASN A 115 0.35 -20.80 -17.49
C ASN A 115 1.70 -20.05 -17.52
N LEU A 116 2.31 -19.88 -16.34
CA LEU A 116 3.40 -18.94 -16.13
C LEU A 116 4.68 -19.31 -16.90
N PRO A 117 5.33 -18.34 -17.58
CA PRO A 117 6.58 -18.58 -18.30
C PRO A 117 7.73 -18.89 -17.35
N LYS A 118 8.54 -19.90 -17.70
CA LYS A 118 9.67 -20.35 -16.86
C LYS A 118 10.86 -19.37 -16.82
N THR A 119 10.99 -18.48 -17.81
CA THR A 119 12.24 -17.74 -18.10
C THR A 119 12.34 -16.33 -17.49
N LYS A 120 11.34 -15.84 -16.73
CA LYS A 120 11.33 -14.46 -16.19
C LYS A 120 10.99 -14.37 -14.70
N LYS A 121 11.17 -15.45 -13.93
CA LYS A 121 10.72 -15.57 -12.52
C LYS A 121 11.23 -14.49 -11.57
N PHE A 122 12.35 -13.84 -11.90
CA PHE A 122 13.01 -12.86 -11.02
C PHE A 122 12.69 -11.41 -11.37
N SER A 123 12.07 -11.13 -12.53
CA SER A 123 11.86 -9.74 -12.94
C SER A 123 10.78 -9.07 -12.08
N LEU A 124 10.97 -7.77 -11.84
CA LEU A 124 10.01 -6.94 -11.10
C LEU A 124 8.61 -6.99 -11.75
N LYS A 125 8.56 -6.79 -13.08
CA LYS A 125 7.32 -6.86 -13.86
C LYS A 125 6.60 -8.21 -13.69
N PHE A 126 7.34 -9.32 -13.71
CA PHE A 126 6.74 -10.65 -13.50
C PHE A 126 6.13 -10.76 -12.09
N LYS A 127 6.84 -10.31 -11.05
CA LYS A 127 6.33 -10.34 -9.68
C LYS A 127 5.11 -9.44 -9.47
N LEU A 128 5.06 -8.27 -10.12
CA LEU A 128 3.89 -7.40 -10.11
C LEU A 128 2.68 -8.00 -10.83
N LYS A 129 2.89 -8.69 -11.95
CA LYS A 129 1.82 -9.43 -12.63
C LYS A 129 1.21 -10.49 -11.73
N ILE A 130 2.04 -11.31 -11.07
CA ILE A 130 1.56 -12.33 -10.13
C ILE A 130 0.79 -11.68 -8.98
N LEU A 131 1.30 -10.57 -8.45
CA LEU A 131 0.63 -9.83 -7.40
C LEU A 131 -0.78 -9.41 -7.83
N ALA A 132 -0.91 -8.76 -8.99
CA ALA A 132 -2.19 -8.28 -9.51
C ALA A 132 -3.22 -9.41 -9.65
N GLU A 133 -2.79 -10.59 -10.10
CA GLU A 133 -3.64 -11.78 -10.16
C GLU A 133 -4.03 -12.29 -8.76
N MET A 134 -3.09 -12.36 -7.82
CA MET A 134 -3.35 -12.79 -6.45
C MET A 134 -4.41 -11.90 -5.76
N LEU A 135 -4.34 -10.58 -5.94
CA LEU A 135 -5.31 -9.65 -5.34
C LEU A 135 -6.72 -9.80 -5.93
N SER A 136 -6.84 -10.40 -7.12
CA SER A 136 -8.10 -10.60 -7.83
C SER A 136 -8.73 -11.98 -7.60
N ILE A 137 -8.09 -12.87 -6.84
CA ILE A 137 -8.58 -14.24 -6.61
C ILE A 137 -8.71 -14.59 -5.14
N GLY A 138 -9.61 -15.54 -4.84
CA GLY A 138 -9.76 -16.10 -3.50
C GLY A 138 -8.49 -16.83 -3.03
N PRO A 139 -8.15 -16.77 -1.73
CA PRO A 139 -8.91 -16.13 -0.66
C PRO A 139 -8.60 -14.64 -0.49
N TRP A 140 -7.57 -14.12 -1.15
CA TRP A 140 -6.99 -12.80 -0.89
C TRP A 140 -7.88 -11.64 -1.33
N THR A 141 -8.68 -11.84 -2.39
CA THR A 141 -9.68 -10.88 -2.87
C THR A 141 -10.79 -10.57 -1.85
N ARG A 142 -10.86 -11.27 -0.71
CA ARG A 142 -11.83 -10.99 0.37
C ARG A 142 -11.21 -10.30 1.58
N LEU A 143 -9.90 -10.05 1.53
CA LEU A 143 -9.18 -9.43 2.63
C LEU A 143 -9.12 -7.91 2.39
N PRO A 144 -9.22 -7.09 3.45
CA PRO A 144 -9.12 -5.63 3.35
C PRO A 144 -7.65 -5.21 3.20
N LEU A 145 -6.98 -5.73 2.17
CA LEU A 145 -5.56 -5.44 1.95
C LEU A 145 -5.39 -4.01 1.44
N THR A 146 -4.20 -3.48 1.59
CA THR A 146 -3.79 -2.22 0.97
C THR A 146 -2.51 -2.46 0.19
N VAL A 147 -2.47 -2.00 -1.06
CA VAL A 147 -1.25 -2.01 -1.87
C VAL A 147 -0.57 -0.65 -1.74
N ARG A 148 0.54 -0.58 -1.01
CA ARG A 148 1.27 0.68 -0.79
C ARG A 148 2.57 0.69 -1.57
N TRP A 149 2.71 1.64 -2.49
CA TRP A 149 3.97 1.94 -3.16
C TRP A 149 4.88 2.76 -2.24
N LEU A 150 6.12 2.30 -2.04
CA LEU A 150 7.09 2.97 -1.16
C LEU A 150 8.15 3.75 -1.96
N THR A 151 8.06 3.71 -3.29
CA THR A 151 8.95 4.42 -4.20
C THR A 151 8.12 5.23 -5.19
N ASP A 152 8.70 6.31 -5.70
CA ASP A 152 8.05 7.17 -6.69
C ASP A 152 7.90 6.47 -8.05
N LYS A 153 8.71 5.44 -8.29
CA LYS A 153 8.72 4.63 -9.52
C LYS A 153 7.59 3.59 -9.52
N LYS A 154 6.36 4.07 -9.44
CA LYS A 154 5.15 3.23 -9.51
C LYS A 154 5.07 2.59 -10.89
N GLN A 155 4.79 1.30 -10.92
CA GLN A 155 4.47 0.59 -12.16
C GLN A 155 2.97 0.31 -12.19
N ILE A 156 2.38 0.42 -13.37
CA ILE A 156 0.97 0.07 -13.56
C ILE A 156 0.81 -1.43 -13.32
N LEU A 157 -0.10 -1.81 -12.42
CA LEU A 157 -0.50 -3.19 -12.25
C LEU A 157 -1.34 -3.61 -13.45
N GLU A 158 -1.03 -4.75 -14.06
CA GLU A 158 -1.75 -5.27 -15.24
C GLU A 158 -3.23 -5.60 -14.92
N ARG A 159 -3.58 -5.73 -13.64
CA ARG A 159 -4.94 -5.91 -13.16
C ARG A 159 -5.20 -5.01 -11.97
N ILE A 160 -6.31 -4.29 -11.99
CA ILE A 160 -6.70 -3.39 -10.92
C ILE A 160 -7.24 -4.24 -9.76
N PRO A 161 -6.74 -4.07 -8.53
CA PRO A 161 -7.30 -4.71 -7.35
C PRO A 161 -8.79 -4.38 -7.16
N PRO A 162 -9.55 -5.21 -6.44
CA PRO A 162 -10.93 -4.89 -6.08
C PRO A 162 -11.05 -3.54 -5.38
N LEU A 163 -12.20 -2.88 -5.52
CA LEU A 163 -12.42 -1.51 -5.03
C LEU A 163 -12.12 -1.33 -3.54
N HIS A 164 -12.36 -2.35 -2.72
CA HIS A 164 -12.10 -2.34 -1.28
C HIS A 164 -10.61 -2.43 -0.90
N MET A 165 -9.73 -2.59 -1.88
CA MET A 165 -8.30 -2.76 -1.70
C MET A 165 -7.58 -1.50 -2.20
N PRO A 166 -7.40 -0.47 -1.35
CA PRO A 166 -6.85 0.79 -1.80
C PRO A 166 -5.41 0.65 -2.29
N ILE A 167 -5.08 1.37 -3.36
CA ILE A 167 -3.71 1.59 -3.81
C ILE A 167 -3.25 2.94 -3.27
N THR A 168 -2.25 2.93 -2.41
CA THR A 168 -1.71 4.14 -1.78
C THR A 168 -0.22 4.28 -2.05
N SER A 169 0.36 5.40 -1.66
CA SER A 169 1.80 5.66 -1.84
C SER A 169 2.36 6.45 -0.67
N GLY A 170 3.68 6.38 -0.50
CA GLY A 170 4.39 7.07 0.56
C GLY A 170 4.84 6.12 1.68
N PRO A 171 5.52 6.65 2.71
CA PRO A 171 6.09 5.86 3.78
C PRO A 171 5.02 5.09 4.57
N ILE A 172 5.48 4.16 5.39
CA ILE A 172 4.63 3.42 6.31
C ILE A 172 5.13 3.59 7.73
N ASN A 173 4.24 4.06 8.61
CA ASN A 173 4.49 4.22 10.03
C ASN A 173 3.77 3.10 10.78
N VAL A 174 4.56 2.27 11.46
CA VAL A 174 4.06 1.13 12.23
C VAL A 174 4.23 1.46 13.70
N SER A 175 3.13 1.48 14.46
CA SER A 175 3.21 1.66 15.90
C SER A 175 3.77 0.39 16.54
N LYS A 176 4.74 0.57 17.42
CA LYS A 176 5.27 -0.55 18.20
C LYS A 176 4.38 -0.72 19.42
N HIS A 177 3.79 -1.89 19.60
CA HIS A 177 3.21 -2.24 20.90
C HIS A 177 4.33 -2.31 21.94
N THR A 178 4.52 -1.25 22.72
CA THR A 178 5.08 -1.39 24.06
C THR A 178 3.99 -2.02 24.92
N ASN A 179 4.23 -3.25 25.41
CA ASN A 179 3.39 -3.86 26.43
C ASN A 179 3.52 -3.06 27.74
N THR A 180 2.88 -1.91 27.80
CA THR A 180 2.60 -1.17 29.02
C THR A 180 1.10 -0.91 29.00
N ILE A 181 0.37 -1.77 29.70
CA ILE A 181 -1.07 -1.69 29.88
C ILE A 181 -1.43 -0.29 30.44
N PRO A 182 -2.19 0.57 29.73
CA PRO A 182 -2.82 1.71 30.34
C PRO A 182 -4.29 1.38 30.55
N SER A 183 -4.60 1.00 31.79
CA SER A 183 -5.96 0.99 32.32
C SER A 183 -6.59 2.38 32.17
N LYS A 184 -7.69 2.48 31.42
CA LYS A 184 -8.95 3.17 31.77
C LYS A 184 -9.85 3.32 30.54
N ARG A 185 -10.94 2.53 30.52
CA ARG A 185 -12.09 2.75 29.64
C ARG A 185 -12.72 4.11 29.96
N LYS A 186 -12.72 5.05 29.02
CA LYS A 186 -13.68 6.17 29.00
C LYS A 186 -14.86 5.77 28.12
N LYS A 187 -16.06 5.74 28.72
CA LYS A 187 -17.34 5.67 27.99
C LYS A 187 -17.49 6.92 27.14
N VAL A 188 -17.70 6.76 25.85
CA VAL A 188 -18.20 7.84 24.98
C VAL A 188 -19.65 7.51 24.64
N ASN A 189 -20.53 8.45 24.95
CA ASN A 189 -21.97 8.37 24.72
C ASN A 189 -22.28 8.60 23.25
N ASN A 190 -23.12 7.74 22.66
CA ASN A 190 -23.74 8.00 21.37
C ASN A 190 -24.81 9.08 21.51
N GLN A 191 -24.60 10.24 20.89
CA GLN A 191 -25.68 11.16 20.54
C GLN A 191 -25.76 11.24 19.02
N ILE A 192 -26.91 10.83 18.51
CA ILE A 192 -27.34 10.91 17.12
C ILE A 192 -27.74 12.37 16.88
N VAL A 193 -27.08 13.03 15.92
CA VAL A 193 -27.55 14.30 15.36
C VAL A 193 -27.64 14.14 13.86
N SER A 194 -28.88 14.15 13.38
CA SER A 194 -29.27 14.22 11.98
C SER A 194 -29.05 15.64 11.47
N THR A 195 -28.40 15.82 10.32
CA THR A 195 -28.70 16.95 9.42
C THR A 195 -28.48 16.54 7.97
N ASN A 196 -29.27 17.17 7.11
CA ASN A 196 -29.63 16.79 5.75
C ASN A 196 -28.59 17.18 4.68
N ASP A 197 -28.69 16.46 3.57
CA ASP A 197 -28.46 16.86 2.17
C ASP A 197 -27.11 17.49 1.80
N ASN A 198 -26.31 16.71 1.06
CA ASN A 198 -25.86 17.07 -0.29
C ASN A 198 -25.36 15.82 -1.02
N HIS A 199 -25.87 15.59 -2.23
CA HIS A 199 -25.57 14.45 -3.09
C HIS A 199 -24.10 14.44 -3.51
N THR A 200 -23.28 13.64 -2.83
CA THR A 200 -22.01 13.13 -3.35
C THR A 200 -22.08 11.61 -3.30
N SER A 201 -21.99 10.96 -4.46
CA SER A 201 -22.07 9.50 -4.60
C SER A 201 -20.82 8.85 -4.02
N PHE A 202 -20.88 8.50 -2.73
CA PHE A 202 -19.87 7.72 -2.05
C PHE A 202 -19.98 6.25 -2.45
N ASN A 203 -18.91 5.68 -3.01
CA ASN A 203 -18.83 4.24 -3.22
C ASN A 203 -18.45 3.58 -1.89
N THR A 204 -19.36 2.78 -1.32
CA THR A 204 -19.09 1.99 -0.11
C THR A 204 -18.60 0.58 -0.49
N CYS A 205 -17.59 0.08 0.23
CA CYS A 205 -17.14 -1.30 0.09
C CYS A 205 -18.21 -2.31 0.55
N SER A 206 -18.58 -3.29 -0.27
CA SER A 206 -19.54 -4.35 0.09
C SER A 206 -19.03 -5.40 1.08
N LEU A 207 -17.74 -5.36 1.45
CA LEU A 207 -17.12 -6.31 2.38
C LEU A 207 -16.84 -5.73 3.77
N CYS A 208 -16.61 -4.42 3.88
CA CYS A 208 -16.31 -3.76 5.15
C CYS A 208 -17.13 -2.50 5.42
N ASN A 209 -18.04 -2.13 4.52
CA ASN A 209 -18.92 -0.96 4.59
C ASN A 209 -18.22 0.40 4.77
N ASN A 210 -16.88 0.46 4.62
CA ASN A 210 -16.15 1.72 4.68
C ASN A 210 -16.39 2.56 3.40
N THR A 211 -16.47 3.87 3.60
CA THR A 211 -16.52 4.90 2.55
C THR A 211 -15.17 4.96 1.85
N ILE A 212 -15.18 4.85 0.52
CA ILE A 212 -13.97 4.89 -0.30
C ILE A 212 -13.82 6.29 -0.89
N GLU A 213 -12.80 7.02 -0.47
CA GLU A 213 -12.35 8.20 -1.21
C GLU A 213 -11.77 7.74 -2.54
N VAL A 214 -12.45 8.09 -3.62
CA VAL A 214 -11.98 7.82 -4.97
C VAL A 214 -10.87 8.82 -5.26
N CYS A 215 -9.61 8.47 -4.98
CA CYS A 215 -8.47 9.27 -5.42
C CYS A 215 -8.57 9.50 -6.94
N GLU A 216 -8.38 10.75 -7.38
CA GLU A 216 -8.55 11.24 -8.77
C GLU A 216 -7.80 10.43 -9.86
N ILE A 217 -6.90 9.53 -9.47
CA ILE A 217 -6.28 8.53 -10.35
C ILE A 217 -7.34 7.63 -11.02
N PHE A 218 -8.50 7.40 -10.39
CA PHE A 218 -9.57 6.60 -10.98
C PHE A 218 -10.22 7.24 -12.21
N ILE A 219 -10.27 8.58 -12.31
CA ILE A 219 -10.89 9.26 -13.46
C ILE A 219 -10.00 9.14 -14.71
N LEU A 220 -8.68 9.26 -14.54
CA LEU A 220 -7.75 9.23 -15.68
C LEU A 220 -7.55 7.83 -16.30
N ILE A 221 -7.93 6.75 -15.60
CA ILE A 221 -7.77 5.38 -16.10
C ILE A 221 -9.09 4.87 -16.72
N TYR A 222 -10.21 5.55 -16.49
CA TYR A 222 -11.56 5.11 -16.88
C TYR A 222 -12.27 6.09 -17.83
N ASP A 223 -11.54 6.97 -18.52
CA ASP A 223 -12.11 7.68 -19.67
C ASP A 223 -11.84 6.88 -20.96
N PRO A 224 -12.84 6.20 -21.55
CA PRO A 224 -12.71 5.58 -22.86
C PRO A 224 -12.68 6.60 -24.02
N SER A 225 -12.60 7.91 -23.71
CA SER A 225 -12.70 9.04 -24.64
C SER A 225 -11.43 9.91 -24.67
N SER A 226 -10.24 9.33 -24.49
CA SER A 226 -8.95 10.02 -24.67
C SER A 226 -7.98 9.21 -25.52
#